data_AF-A0A3L7NGE1-F1
#
_entry.id   AF-A0A3L7NGE1-F1
#
_cell.length_a   1.000
_cell.length_b   1.000
_cell.length_c   1.000
_cell.angle_alpha   90.00
_cell.angle_beta   90.00
_cell.angle_gamma   90.00
#
_symmetry.space_group_name_H-M   'P 1'
#
loop_
_entity.id
_entity.type
_entity.pdbx_description
1 polymer ?
#
loop_
_entity_poly.entity_id
_entity_poly.type
_entity_poly.pdbx_seq_one_letter_code
_entity_poly.pdbx_strand_id
1 'polypeptide(L)'
;MVRSDVMAPVDRALRNARREFGSPFGALQVVLVGDLAQLPPVVGKEEAAFFGVEYPGPYFFQTGDFPRDHFSLVELREPFRHKDDQFRKILASIRSNSLTSEDLSALNQRVDDRNDLPFRNSTVTLTGKNNAANDINAVMLGQLPGLSFKFEAVVRGDFPESFYPVDDLLLLKPGAKIMMARNDIGKLWVDLPPFNGTTLRERANR
;
A
#
# COMPACT_ATOMS: atom_id res chain seq x y z
N MET A 1 7.41 4.03 -2.58
CA MET A 1 7.47 2.62 -3.04
C MET A 1 7.90 2.42 -4.50
N VAL A 2 8.11 3.47 -5.32
CA VAL A 2 8.58 3.28 -6.71
C VAL A 2 10.00 2.71 -6.73
N ARG A 3 10.23 1.66 -7.53
CA ARG A 3 11.54 1.02 -7.71
C ARG A 3 12.39 1.72 -8.77
N SER A 4 13.72 1.59 -8.70
CA SER A 4 14.66 2.12 -9.70
C SER A 4 14.47 1.51 -11.09
N ASP A 5 14.22 0.20 -11.16
CA ASP A 5 13.93 -0.55 -12.38
C ASP A 5 12.56 -0.23 -13.00
N VAL A 6 11.73 0.56 -12.30
CA VAL A 6 10.52 1.17 -12.87
C VAL A 6 10.81 2.61 -13.32
N MET A 7 11.53 3.38 -12.50
CA MET A 7 11.84 4.79 -12.80
C MET A 7 12.70 4.95 -14.05
N ALA A 8 13.75 4.13 -14.21
CA ALA A 8 14.64 4.25 -15.37
C ALA A 8 13.94 3.94 -16.71
N PRO A 9 13.14 2.86 -16.84
CA PRO A 9 12.34 2.66 -18.05
C PRO A 9 11.31 3.76 -18.31
N VAL A 10 10.71 4.36 -17.29
CA VAL A 10 9.78 5.50 -17.46
C VAL A 10 10.51 6.68 -18.10
N ASP A 11 11.67 7.07 -17.58
CA ASP A 11 12.49 8.12 -18.18
C ASP A 11 12.84 7.81 -19.65
N ARG A 12 13.39 6.62 -19.90
CA ARG A 12 13.76 6.17 -21.25
C ARG A 12 12.58 6.15 -22.21
N ALA A 13 11.41 5.68 -21.77
CA ALA A 13 10.20 5.64 -22.58
C ALA A 13 9.74 7.05 -22.95
N LEU A 14 9.79 8.01 -22.02
CA LEU A 14 9.41 9.40 -22.28
C LEU A 14 10.38 10.09 -23.24
N ARG A 15 11.69 9.89 -23.08
CA ARG A 15 12.71 10.37 -24.02
C ARG A 15 12.46 9.84 -25.44
N ASN A 16 12.20 8.54 -25.56
CA ASN A 16 11.90 7.89 -26.84
C ASN A 16 10.61 8.42 -27.47
N ALA A 17 9.52 8.47 -26.70
CA ALA A 17 8.22 8.92 -27.19
C ALA A 17 8.26 10.38 -27.68
N ARG A 18 9.05 11.23 -27.01
CA ARG A 18 9.21 12.64 -27.38
C ARG A 18 10.33 12.91 -28.38
N ARG A 19 11.13 11.90 -28.73
CA ARG A 19 12.35 12.04 -29.54
C ARG A 19 13.31 13.08 -28.96
N GLU A 20 13.32 13.18 -27.63
CA GLU A 20 14.13 14.13 -26.86
C GLU A 20 15.04 13.31 -25.93
N PHE A 21 16.21 12.93 -26.45
CA PHE A 21 17.10 11.97 -25.79
C PHE A 21 18.09 12.62 -24.81
N GLY A 22 18.41 13.90 -25.04
CA GLY A 22 19.39 14.64 -24.24
C GLY A 22 18.81 15.19 -22.93
N SER A 23 17.50 15.40 -22.88
CA SER A 23 16.83 15.94 -21.71
C SER A 23 16.18 14.84 -20.85
N PRO A 24 16.32 14.89 -19.51
CA PRO A 24 15.63 13.94 -18.64
C PRO A 24 14.11 13.98 -18.83
N PHE A 25 13.48 12.81 -18.72
CA PHE A 25 12.05 12.56 -18.94
C PHE A 25 11.51 13.13 -20.25
N GLY A 26 12.38 13.22 -21.26
CA GLY A 26 12.07 13.82 -22.55
C GLY A 26 11.67 15.29 -22.44
N ALA A 27 12.28 16.07 -21.55
CA ALA A 27 11.95 17.49 -21.28
C ALA A 27 10.51 17.74 -20.79
N LEU A 28 9.86 16.74 -20.18
CA LEU A 28 8.60 16.95 -19.48
C LEU A 28 8.84 17.54 -18.09
N GLN A 29 7.90 18.36 -17.64
CA GLN A 29 7.85 18.77 -16.24
C GLN A 29 7.44 17.57 -15.39
N VAL A 30 8.34 17.13 -14.52
CA VAL A 30 8.09 16.02 -13.59
C VAL A 30 7.99 16.55 -12.18
N VAL A 31 6.90 16.21 -11.50
CA VAL A 31 6.69 16.49 -10.08
C VAL A 31 6.64 15.15 -9.34
N LEU A 32 7.65 14.91 -8.51
CA LEU A 32 7.72 13.73 -7.66
C LEU A 32 7.21 14.08 -6.27
N VAL A 33 6.14 13.41 -5.83
CA VAL A 33 5.56 13.59 -4.51
C VAL A 33 5.60 12.27 -3.77
N GLY A 34 6.16 12.27 -2.56
CA GLY A 34 6.25 11.07 -1.75
C GLY A 34 6.92 11.32 -0.42
N ASP A 35 6.92 10.28 0.40
CA ASP A 35 7.61 10.26 1.69
C ASP A 35 8.64 9.13 1.72
N LEU A 36 9.90 9.50 1.88
CA LEU A 36 11.03 8.57 1.91
C LEU A 36 11.13 7.77 3.22
N ALA A 37 10.42 8.18 4.27
CA ALA A 37 10.37 7.43 5.53
C ALA A 37 9.27 6.34 5.53
N GLN A 38 8.52 6.20 4.44
CA GLN A 38 7.62 5.06 4.27
C GLN A 38 8.40 3.78 4.01
N LEU A 39 7.68 2.65 3.98
CA LEU A 39 8.28 1.36 3.68
C LEU A 39 9.08 1.41 2.37
N PRO A 40 10.29 0.82 2.35
CA PRO A 40 11.10 0.75 1.15
C PRO A 40 10.34 -0.03 0.05
N PRO A 41 10.72 0.15 -1.22
CA PRO A 41 10.23 -0.71 -2.28
C PRO A 41 10.44 -2.19 -1.93
N VAL A 42 9.44 -3.04 -2.18
CA VAL A 42 9.54 -4.48 -1.93
C VAL A 42 10.44 -5.10 -2.99
N VAL A 43 11.44 -5.86 -2.53
CA VAL A 43 12.41 -6.57 -3.37
C VAL A 43 12.40 -8.03 -2.99
N GLY A 44 12.07 -8.91 -3.93
CA GLY A 44 12.12 -10.36 -3.74
C GLY A 44 13.56 -10.86 -3.59
N LYS A 45 13.76 -12.05 -3.01
CA LYS A 45 15.10 -12.63 -2.81
C LYS A 45 15.87 -12.82 -4.12
N GLU A 46 15.19 -13.26 -5.17
CA GLU A 46 15.79 -13.49 -6.49
C GLU A 46 16.13 -12.17 -7.19
N GLU A 47 15.26 -11.17 -7.04
CA GLU A 47 15.48 -9.82 -7.57
C GLU A 47 16.57 -9.05 -6.82
N ALA A 48 16.82 -9.38 -5.55
CA ALA A 48 17.82 -8.70 -4.75
C ALA A 48 19.22 -8.81 -5.34
N ALA A 49 19.52 -9.89 -6.08
CA ALA A 49 20.80 -10.06 -6.78
C ALA A 49 20.90 -9.17 -8.04
N PHE A 50 19.77 -8.80 -8.64
CA PHE A 50 19.71 -7.90 -9.79
C PHE A 50 19.99 -6.45 -9.38
N PHE A 51 19.46 -6.03 -8.22
CA PHE A 51 19.85 -4.78 -7.58
C PHE A 51 21.28 -4.90 -7.04
N GLY A 52 22.18 -4.02 -7.49
CA GLY A 52 23.62 -4.05 -7.22
C GLY A 52 24.45 -4.39 -8.45
N VAL A 53 23.87 -5.10 -9.43
CA VAL A 53 24.49 -5.35 -10.74
C VAL A 53 24.02 -4.28 -11.74
N GLU A 54 22.70 -4.13 -11.93
CA GLU A 54 22.14 -3.22 -12.93
C GLU A 54 21.76 -1.85 -12.35
N TYR A 55 21.33 -1.82 -11.09
CA TYR A 55 20.94 -0.59 -10.40
C TYR A 55 21.64 -0.48 -9.05
N PRO A 56 22.15 0.71 -8.65
CA PRO A 56 22.79 0.90 -7.34
C PRO A 56 21.93 0.52 -6.11
N GLY A 57 20.61 0.42 -6.29
CA GLY A 57 19.69 -0.10 -5.28
C GLY A 57 18.25 0.07 -5.71
N PRO A 58 17.28 -0.30 -4.85
CA PRO A 58 15.88 -0.40 -5.24
C PRO A 58 15.12 0.93 -5.21
N TYR A 59 15.64 1.99 -4.58
CA TYR A 59 14.90 3.25 -4.51
C TYR A 59 14.84 3.93 -5.88
N PHE A 60 13.73 4.60 -6.22
CA PHE A 60 13.55 5.25 -7.53
C PHE A 60 14.69 6.19 -7.97
N PHE A 61 15.41 6.79 -7.01
CA PHE A 61 16.54 7.69 -7.28
C PHE A 61 17.88 6.98 -7.43
N GLN A 62 17.91 5.65 -7.32
CA GLN A 62 19.08 4.78 -7.46
C GLN A 62 19.09 4.11 -8.85
N THR A 63 18.85 4.88 -9.91
CA THR A 63 18.94 4.36 -11.30
C THR A 63 20.38 4.35 -11.84
N GLY A 64 21.32 5.01 -11.16
CA GLY A 64 22.69 5.25 -11.63
C GLY A 64 22.86 6.59 -12.33
N ASP A 65 21.86 7.01 -13.10
CA ASP A 65 21.82 8.23 -13.91
C ASP A 65 20.69 9.20 -13.52
N PHE A 66 20.09 9.01 -12.33
CA PHE A 66 18.96 9.80 -11.89
C PHE A 66 19.32 11.30 -11.88
N PRO A 67 18.55 12.17 -12.56
CA PRO A 67 18.95 13.55 -12.84
C PRO A 67 18.69 14.48 -11.63
N ARG A 68 19.39 14.24 -10.52
CA ARG A 68 19.16 14.94 -9.23
C ARG A 68 19.20 16.46 -9.38
N ASP A 69 20.15 16.97 -10.15
CA ASP A 69 20.35 18.41 -10.35
C ASP A 69 19.22 19.09 -11.13
N HIS A 70 18.31 18.31 -11.73
CA HIS A 70 17.12 18.82 -12.43
C HIS A 70 15.89 18.91 -11.52
N PHE A 71 15.98 18.48 -10.26
CA PHE A 71 14.88 18.55 -9.31
C PHE A 71 15.14 19.60 -8.23
N SER A 72 14.14 20.46 -7.99
CA SER A 72 14.08 21.28 -6.78
C SER A 72 13.41 20.48 -5.66
N LEU A 73 14.12 20.28 -4.56
CA LEU A 73 13.57 19.61 -3.38
C LEU A 73 12.77 20.60 -2.54
N VAL A 74 11.50 20.28 -2.28
CA VAL A 74 10.65 21.00 -1.34
C VAL A 74 10.19 20.04 -0.25
N GLU A 75 10.54 20.35 1.00
CA GLU A 75 10.12 19.57 2.17
C GLU A 75 8.90 20.22 2.82
N LEU A 76 7.78 19.48 2.88
CA LEU A 76 6.59 19.89 3.63
C LEU A 76 6.78 19.55 5.11
N ARG A 77 6.83 20.56 5.97
CA ARG A 77 7.11 20.40 7.41
C ARG A 77 5.89 20.37 8.30
N GLU A 78 4.75 20.85 7.80
CA GLU A 78 3.52 20.97 8.60
C GLU A 78 2.61 19.74 8.37
N PRO A 79 2.42 18.87 9.38
CA PRO A 79 1.46 17.78 9.28
C PRO A 79 0.04 18.27 9.56
N PHE A 80 -0.86 18.07 8.60
CA PHE A 80 -2.28 18.46 8.71
C PHE A 80 -3.20 17.36 9.27
N ARG A 81 -2.74 16.10 9.29
CA ARG A 81 -3.58 14.92 9.59
C ARG A 81 -3.95 14.78 11.07
N HIS A 82 -3.08 15.23 11.98
CA HIS A 82 -3.23 14.99 13.42
C HIS A 82 -3.28 16.33 14.15
N LYS A 83 -4.27 16.51 15.04
CA LYS A 83 -4.42 17.72 15.86
C LYS A 83 -3.72 17.64 17.23
N ASP A 84 -3.31 16.43 17.63
CA ASP A 84 -2.64 16.16 18.92
C ASP A 84 -1.13 16.40 18.79
N ASP A 85 -0.63 17.46 19.42
CA ASP A 85 0.78 17.86 19.37
C ASP A 85 1.73 16.84 20.02
N GLN A 86 1.29 16.16 21.07
CA GLN A 86 2.10 15.11 21.71
C GLN A 86 2.24 13.93 20.74
N PHE A 87 1.16 13.51 20.09
CA PHE A 87 1.21 12.43 19.11
C PHE A 87 2.05 12.80 17.87
N ARG A 88 1.94 14.05 17.38
CA ARG A 88 2.78 14.55 16.29
C ARG A 88 4.27 14.50 16.63
N LYS A 89 4.64 14.89 17.86
CA LYS A 89 6.02 14.83 18.34
C LYS A 89 6.53 13.39 18.34
N ILE A 90 5.75 12.45 18.87
CA ILE A 90 6.11 11.03 18.90
C ILE A 90 6.32 10.49 17.47
N LEU A 91 5.41 10.78 16.53
CA LEU A 91 5.55 10.37 15.14
C LEU A 91 6.81 10.96 14.46
N ALA A 92 7.14 12.22 14.77
CA ALA A 92 8.37 12.84 14.30
C ALA A 92 9.62 12.14 14.88
N SER A 93 9.63 11.81 16.19
CA SER A 93 10.71 11.05 16.82
C SER A 93 10.89 9.66 16.20
N ILE A 94 9.79 8.97 15.85
CA ILE A 94 9.84 7.68 15.13
C ILE A 94 10.51 7.88 13.77
N ARG A 95 10.10 8.91 13.02
CA ARG A 95 10.64 9.23 11.69
C ARG A 95 12.15 9.50 11.73
N SER A 96 12.64 10.20 12.74
CA SER A 96 14.07 10.54 12.90
C SER A 96 14.87 9.48 13.68
N ASN A 97 14.26 8.35 14.04
CA ASN A 97 14.87 7.31 14.86
C ASN A 97 15.46 7.86 16.18
N SER A 98 14.72 8.76 16.83
CA SER A 98 15.15 9.47 18.06
C SER A 98 14.12 9.35 19.18
N LEU A 99 13.42 8.22 19.23
CA LEU A 99 12.37 7.95 20.20
C LEU A 99 12.93 7.84 21.62
N THR A 100 12.32 8.53 22.59
CA THR A 100 12.74 8.45 24.00
C THR A 100 11.90 7.45 24.80
N SER A 101 12.36 7.13 26.00
CA SER A 101 11.60 6.29 26.94
C SER A 101 10.25 6.91 27.33
N GLU A 102 10.18 8.24 27.43
CA GLU A 102 8.96 8.98 27.73
C GLU A 102 7.97 8.90 26.56
N ASP A 103 8.45 9.04 25.32
CA ASP A 103 7.64 8.88 24.11
C ASP A 103 7.05 7.45 24.04
N LEU A 104 7.87 6.44 24.33
CA LEU A 104 7.44 5.04 24.40
C LEU A 104 6.41 4.80 25.51
N SER A 105 6.62 5.37 26.70
CA SER A 105 5.68 5.27 27.82
C SER A 105 4.32 5.89 27.45
N ALA A 106 4.33 7.06 26.80
CA ALA A 106 3.11 7.71 26.33
C ALA A 106 2.36 6.89 25.27
N LEU A 107 3.08 6.21 24.36
CA LEU A 107 2.46 5.27 23.40
C LEU A 107 1.85 4.05 24.11
N ASN A 108 2.58 3.46 25.06
CA ASN A 108 2.12 2.26 25.77
C ASN A 108 0.87 2.52 26.61
N GLN A 109 0.63 3.74 27.07
CA GLN A 109 -0.63 4.12 27.74
C GLN A 109 -1.86 4.08 26.83
N ARG A 110 -1.67 4.03 25.50
CA ARG A 110 -2.77 3.90 24.53
C ARG A 110 -3.15 2.45 24.24
N VAL A 111 -2.46 1.49 24.85
CA VAL A 111 -2.84 0.07 24.75
C VAL A 111 -4.18 -0.12 25.43
N ASP A 112 -5.13 -0.68 24.68
CA ASP A 112 -6.49 -0.96 25.12
C ASP A 112 -6.68 -2.46 25.19
N ASP A 113 -7.05 -2.97 26.36
CA ASP A 113 -7.23 -4.41 26.59
C ASP A 113 -8.54 -4.95 26.01
N ARG A 114 -9.41 -4.08 25.47
CA ARG A 114 -10.64 -4.51 24.81
C ARG A 114 -10.31 -5.35 23.58
N ASN A 115 -10.88 -6.55 23.56
CA ASN A 115 -10.67 -7.51 22.49
C ASN A 115 -11.95 -8.23 22.08
N ASP A 116 -13.10 -7.72 22.54
CA ASP A 116 -14.42 -8.26 22.24
C ASP A 116 -14.82 -8.00 20.79
N LEU A 117 -15.77 -8.80 20.30
CA LEU A 117 -16.26 -8.72 18.93
C LEU A 117 -16.80 -7.33 18.53
N PRO A 118 -17.59 -6.63 19.37
CA PRO A 118 -17.98 -5.24 19.09
C PRO A 118 -16.81 -4.29 18.85
N PHE A 119 -15.76 -4.35 19.69
CA PHE A 119 -14.56 -3.52 19.52
C PHE A 119 -13.82 -3.85 18.22
N ARG A 120 -13.57 -5.13 17.93
CA ARG A 120 -12.95 -5.56 16.66
C ARG A 120 -13.80 -5.18 15.45
N ASN A 121 -15.12 -5.27 15.56
CA ASN A 121 -16.04 -4.89 14.50
C ASN A 121 -16.21 -3.37 14.34
N SER A 122 -15.68 -2.53 15.22
CA SER A 122 -15.68 -1.07 15.06
C SER A 122 -14.32 -0.50 14.62
N THR A 123 -13.29 -1.35 14.56
CA THR A 123 -11.92 -0.93 14.28
C THR A 123 -11.36 -1.62 13.03
N VAL A 124 -10.19 -1.16 12.58
CA VAL A 124 -9.36 -1.84 11.59
C VAL A 124 -8.13 -2.38 12.31
N THR A 125 -7.84 -3.66 12.17
CA THR A 125 -6.65 -4.28 12.75
C THR A 125 -5.52 -4.29 11.74
N LEU A 126 -4.35 -3.78 12.14
CA LEU A 126 -3.13 -3.85 11.34
C LEU A 126 -2.22 -4.93 11.92
N THR A 127 -1.67 -5.78 11.06
CA THR A 127 -0.72 -6.83 11.44
C THR A 127 0.55 -6.70 10.60
N GLY A 128 1.67 -7.21 11.11
CA GLY A 128 2.94 -7.19 10.37
C GLY A 128 3.05 -8.26 9.27
N LYS A 129 2.10 -9.20 9.18
CA LYS A 129 2.11 -10.31 8.22
C LYS A 129 0.70 -10.62 7.72
N ASN A 130 0.61 -10.96 6.42
CA ASN A 130 -0.66 -11.29 5.76
C ASN A 130 -1.36 -12.49 6.39
N ASN A 131 -0.63 -13.54 6.79
CA ASN A 131 -1.23 -14.72 7.42
C ASN A 131 -1.99 -14.38 8.71
N ALA A 132 -1.42 -13.52 9.57
CA ALA A 132 -2.10 -13.05 10.78
C ALA A 132 -3.36 -12.23 10.47
N ALA A 133 -3.35 -11.43 9.40
CA ALA A 133 -4.55 -10.72 8.95
C ALA A 133 -5.62 -11.70 8.45
N ASN A 134 -5.21 -12.71 7.67
CA ASN A 134 -6.11 -13.73 7.13
C ASN A 134 -6.76 -14.56 8.24
N ASP A 135 -5.99 -14.95 9.27
CA ASP A 135 -6.52 -15.68 10.43
C ASP A 135 -7.60 -14.86 11.16
N ILE A 136 -7.33 -13.56 11.38
CA ILE A 136 -8.30 -12.65 11.99
C ILE A 136 -9.55 -12.50 11.09
N ASN A 137 -9.36 -12.30 9.79
CA ASN A 137 -10.45 -12.16 8.83
C ASN A 137 -11.34 -13.41 8.82
N ALA A 138 -10.75 -14.61 8.85
CA ALA A 138 -11.47 -15.87 8.89
C ALA A 138 -12.31 -16.02 10.17
N VAL A 139 -11.74 -15.70 11.34
CA VAL A 139 -12.46 -15.73 12.62
C VAL A 139 -13.63 -14.74 12.61
N MET A 140 -13.39 -13.51 12.17
CA MET A 140 -14.42 -12.46 12.13
C MET A 140 -15.54 -12.80 11.14
N LEU A 141 -15.21 -13.35 9.97
CA LEU A 141 -16.19 -13.83 8.99
C LEU A 141 -17.01 -15.02 9.55
N GLY A 142 -16.36 -15.93 10.28
CA GLY A 142 -17.01 -17.05 10.95
C GLY A 142 -18.10 -16.61 11.94
N GLN A 143 -17.86 -15.51 12.65
CA GLN A 143 -18.76 -14.94 13.66
C GLN A 143 -19.95 -14.16 13.08
N LEU A 144 -19.92 -13.80 11.79
CA LEU A 144 -21.05 -13.12 11.16
C LEU A 144 -22.25 -14.07 10.96
N PRO A 145 -23.48 -13.60 11.25
CA PRO A 145 -24.68 -14.37 10.99
C PRO A 145 -24.95 -14.48 9.48
N GLY A 146 -25.81 -15.43 9.11
CA GLY A 146 -26.21 -15.65 7.72
C GLY A 146 -25.34 -16.64 6.95
N LEU A 147 -25.79 -16.96 5.74
CA LEU A 147 -25.14 -17.94 4.87
C LEU A 147 -23.88 -17.35 4.24
N SER A 148 -22.85 -18.18 4.12
CA SER A 148 -21.65 -17.85 3.35
C SER A 148 -21.92 -18.01 1.85
N PHE A 149 -21.53 -17.01 1.08
CA PHE A 149 -21.50 -17.05 -0.38
C PHE A 149 -20.07 -17.36 -0.83
N LYS A 150 -19.97 -18.24 -1.82
CA LYS A 150 -18.72 -18.72 -2.39
C LYS A 150 -18.51 -18.08 -3.76
N PHE A 151 -17.35 -17.48 -3.98
CA PHE A 151 -16.94 -16.96 -5.28
C PHE A 151 -15.62 -17.62 -5.67
N GLU A 152 -15.64 -18.40 -6.75
CA GLU A 152 -14.48 -19.09 -7.27
C GLU A 152 -13.92 -18.32 -8.48
N ALA A 153 -12.61 -18.09 -8.48
CA ALA A 153 -11.91 -17.48 -9.58
C ALA A 153 -11.82 -18.45 -10.77
N VAL A 154 -11.94 -17.88 -11.98
CA VAL A 154 -11.68 -18.62 -13.22
C VAL A 154 -10.32 -18.18 -13.74
N VAL A 155 -9.34 -19.06 -13.61
CA VAL A 155 -7.96 -18.83 -14.07
C VAL A 155 -7.80 -19.43 -15.47
N ARG A 156 -7.19 -18.66 -16.39
CA ARG A 156 -6.96 -19.09 -17.78
C ARG A 156 -5.52 -18.81 -18.20
N GLY A 157 -4.90 -19.78 -18.86
CA GLY A 157 -3.51 -19.69 -19.31
C GLY A 157 -2.51 -19.98 -18.20
N ASP A 158 -1.26 -19.61 -18.43
CA ASP A 158 -0.19 -19.71 -17.44
C ASP A 158 -0.20 -18.48 -16.53
N PHE A 159 -0.88 -18.61 -15.38
CA PHE A 159 -1.03 -17.54 -14.40
C PHE A 159 -0.76 -18.10 -12.99
N PRO A 160 0.45 -17.89 -12.45
CA PRO A 160 0.84 -18.41 -11.15
C PRO A 160 0.02 -17.85 -9.98
N GLU A 161 -0.25 -18.67 -8.97
CA GLU A 161 -0.98 -18.29 -7.74
C GLU A 161 -0.34 -17.11 -7.01
N SER A 162 1.00 -16.99 -7.05
CA SER A 162 1.74 -15.87 -6.45
C SER A 162 1.38 -14.51 -7.04
N PHE A 163 0.75 -14.47 -8.21
CA PHE A 163 0.30 -13.24 -8.88
C PHE A 163 -1.20 -12.97 -8.69
N TYR A 164 -1.91 -13.81 -7.95
CA TYR A 164 -3.32 -13.59 -7.72
C TYR A 164 -3.52 -12.31 -6.88
N PRO A 165 -4.37 -11.37 -7.34
CA PRO A 165 -4.58 -10.12 -6.62
C PRO A 165 -5.44 -10.30 -5.35
N VAL A 166 -6.19 -11.40 -5.29
CA VAL A 166 -7.05 -11.83 -4.18
C VAL A 166 -7.08 -13.36 -4.15
N ASP A 167 -7.58 -13.94 -3.06
CA ASP A 167 -7.78 -15.38 -2.95
C ASP A 167 -8.64 -15.92 -4.13
N ASP A 168 -8.25 -17.08 -4.65
CA ASP A 168 -8.97 -17.79 -5.71
C ASP A 168 -10.34 -18.29 -5.27
N LEU A 169 -10.47 -18.56 -3.96
CA LEU A 169 -11.71 -18.85 -3.29
C LEU A 169 -12.06 -17.74 -2.30
N LEU A 170 -12.99 -16.88 -2.69
CA LEU A 170 -13.47 -15.80 -1.83
C LEU A 170 -14.79 -16.19 -1.14
N LEU A 171 -14.75 -16.24 0.19
CA LEU A 171 -15.92 -16.47 1.04
C LEU A 171 -16.43 -15.14 1.60
N LEU A 172 -17.71 -14.84 1.41
CA LEU A 172 -18.34 -13.61 1.91
C LEU A 172 -19.62 -13.90 2.67
N LYS A 173 -19.95 -13.05 3.64
CA LYS A 173 -21.24 -13.05 4.34
C LYS A 173 -21.82 -11.64 4.38
N PRO A 174 -23.15 -11.48 4.48
CA PRO A 174 -23.76 -10.18 4.76
C PRO A 174 -23.13 -9.54 6.02
N GLY A 175 -22.80 -8.25 5.95
CA GLY A 175 -22.13 -7.54 7.03
C GLY A 175 -20.59 -7.70 7.08
N ALA A 176 -20.00 -8.48 6.17
CA ALA A 176 -18.54 -8.53 6.03
C ALA A 176 -17.99 -7.16 5.63
N LYS A 177 -16.93 -6.75 6.33
CA LYS A 177 -16.11 -5.60 5.92
C LYS A 177 -15.17 -6.05 4.81
N ILE A 178 -15.19 -5.33 3.70
CA ILE A 178 -14.34 -5.64 2.55
C ILE A 178 -13.48 -4.44 2.17
N MET A 179 -12.36 -4.74 1.53
CA MET A 179 -11.55 -3.77 0.81
C MET A 179 -11.53 -4.18 -0.66
N MET A 180 -11.66 -3.20 -1.56
CA MET A 180 -11.54 -3.47 -3.00
C MET A 180 -10.06 -3.67 -3.35
N ALA A 181 -9.77 -4.68 -4.16
CA ALA A 181 -8.42 -4.96 -4.64
C ALA A 181 -8.12 -4.34 -6.02
N ARG A 182 -9.11 -3.66 -6.61
CA ARG A 182 -8.98 -3.04 -7.93
C ARG A 182 -9.72 -1.70 -7.95
N ASN A 183 -9.06 -0.68 -8.49
CA ASN A 183 -9.66 0.61 -8.77
C ASN A 183 -10.73 0.49 -9.87
N ASP A 184 -11.87 1.15 -9.67
CA ASP A 184 -12.92 1.22 -10.68
C ASP A 184 -12.55 2.24 -11.77
N ILE A 185 -12.47 1.77 -13.01
CA ILE A 185 -12.15 2.59 -14.20
C ILE A 185 -13.23 3.67 -14.42
N GLY A 186 -14.44 3.47 -13.88
CA GLY A 186 -15.55 4.43 -13.92
C GLY A 186 -15.50 5.54 -12.86
N LYS A 187 -14.45 5.64 -12.04
CA LYS A 187 -14.27 6.63 -10.94
C LYS A 187 -15.31 6.58 -9.81
N LEU A 188 -16.12 5.53 -9.67
CA LEU A 188 -17.04 5.43 -8.52
C LEU A 188 -16.31 5.10 -7.22
N TRP A 189 -15.15 4.43 -7.30
CA TRP A 189 -14.39 3.98 -6.13
C TRP A 189 -12.89 4.09 -6.40
N VAL A 190 -12.19 4.82 -5.53
CA VAL A 190 -10.72 4.90 -5.46
C VAL A 190 -10.32 4.24 -4.14
N ASP A 191 -9.22 3.49 -4.14
CA ASP A 191 -8.71 2.76 -2.98
C ASP A 191 -8.74 3.61 -1.68
N LEU A 192 -9.23 2.96 -0.61
CA LEU A 192 -9.27 3.37 0.81
C LEU A 192 -10.50 4.17 1.28
N PRO A 193 -11.67 3.51 1.41
CA PRO A 193 -12.13 3.23 2.78
C PRO A 193 -12.72 1.81 2.97
N PRO A 194 -12.72 1.27 4.21
CA PRO A 194 -13.44 0.04 4.52
C PRO A 194 -14.94 0.22 4.23
N PHE A 195 -15.48 -0.62 3.35
CA PHE A 195 -16.89 -0.57 2.99
C PHE A 195 -17.70 -1.46 3.94
N ASN A 196 -18.74 -0.90 4.57
CA ASN A 196 -19.76 -1.69 5.25
C ASN A 196 -20.72 -2.23 4.18
N GLY A 197 -20.47 -3.46 3.71
CA GLY A 197 -21.25 -4.11 2.67
C GLY A 197 -22.76 -4.06 2.93
N THR A 198 -23.51 -3.24 2.17
CA THR A 198 -24.98 -3.24 2.22
C THR A 198 -25.69 -3.54 0.90
N THR A 199 -24.98 -3.89 -0.19
CA THR A 199 -25.69 -4.44 -1.36
C THR A 199 -24.84 -5.42 -2.16
N LEU A 200 -25.08 -6.72 -1.98
CA LEU A 200 -24.76 -7.73 -2.99
C LEU A 200 -25.86 -7.66 -4.06
N ARG A 201 -25.58 -7.09 -5.23
CA ARG A 201 -26.47 -7.22 -6.39
C ARG A 201 -25.93 -8.32 -7.28
N GLU A 202 -26.67 -9.41 -7.38
CA GLU A 202 -26.59 -10.35 -8.49
C GLU A 202 -26.78 -9.56 -9.79
N ARG A 203 -25.72 -9.44 -10.61
CA ARG A 203 -25.92 -9.18 -12.03
C ARG A 203 -26.25 -10.52 -12.68
N ALA A 204 -27.54 -10.86 -12.66
CA ALA A 204 -28.07 -11.87 -13.57
C ALA A 204 -27.88 -11.37 -15.02
N ASN A 205 -27.17 -12.18 -15.81
CA ASN A 205 -27.14 -12.30 -17.27
C ASN A 205 -27.52 -11.08 -18.12
N ARG A 206 -26.55 -10.64 -18.95
CA ARG A 206 -26.76 -10.43 -20.39
C ARG A 206 -25.51 -10.83 -21.16
#